data_AF-A0A857V998-F1
#
_entry.id   AF-A0A857V998-F1
#
_cell.length_a   1.000
_cell.length_b   1.000
_cell.length_c   1.000
_cell.angle_alpha   90.00
_cell.angle_beta   90.00
_cell.angle_gamma   90.00
#
_symmetry.space_group_name_H-M   'P 1'
#
loop_
_entity.id
_entity.type
_entity.pdbx_description
1 polymer ?
#
loop_
_entity_poly.entity_id
_entity_poly.type
_entity_poly.pdbx_seq_one_letter_code
_entity_poly.pdbx_strand_id
1 'polypeptide(L)'
;MKWRAKMKKFVPEFGKVKEKKQLDDNKTVEIEKNYQNHSIITTKMRYEERFRVKSMDEARRKVHDLTARIENDDRLIDPAIRYDGRAKMLYRGVFDVVFEYTIIK
;
A
#
# COMPACT_ATOMS: atom_id res chain seq x y z
N MET A 1 -31.68 -10.15 26.80
CA MET A 1 -30.77 -10.97 25.99
C MET A 1 -30.63 -10.30 24.62
N LYS A 2 -29.53 -9.57 24.35
CA LYS A 2 -29.35 -8.81 23.10
C LYS A 2 -28.86 -9.75 22.00
N TRP A 3 -29.69 -9.98 20.99
CA TRP A 3 -29.34 -10.72 19.79
C TRP A 3 -28.22 -9.98 19.04
N ARG A 4 -26.98 -10.47 19.13
CA ARG A 4 -25.92 -10.05 18.20
C ARG A 4 -26.22 -10.69 16.86
N ALA A 5 -26.80 -9.92 15.93
CA ALA A 5 -26.91 -10.32 14.54
C ALA A 5 -25.52 -10.69 14.02
N LYS A 6 -25.30 -11.98 13.78
CA LYS A 6 -24.10 -12.52 13.15
C LYS A 6 -24.17 -12.07 11.69
N MET A 7 -23.59 -10.90 11.36
CA MET A 7 -23.53 -10.40 9.99
C MET A 7 -22.98 -11.52 9.11
N LYS A 8 -23.80 -12.04 8.18
CA LYS A 8 -23.33 -12.96 7.14
C LYS A 8 -22.28 -12.19 6.35
N LYS A 9 -21.01 -12.61 6.43
CA LYS A 9 -19.94 -12.04 5.60
C LYS A 9 -20.39 -12.19 4.16
N PHE A 10 -20.53 -11.08 3.45
CA PHE A 10 -20.86 -11.08 2.03
C PHE A 10 -19.71 -11.75 1.27
N VAL A 11 -20.01 -12.85 0.59
CA VAL A 11 -19.08 -13.59 -0.27
C VAL A 11 -19.71 -13.63 -1.65
N PRO A 12 -19.18 -12.88 -2.64
CA PRO A 12 -19.72 -12.91 -3.99
C PRO A 12 -19.40 -14.26 -4.66
N GLU A 13 -20.32 -14.71 -5.50
CA GLU A 13 -20.15 -15.93 -6.30
C GLU A 13 -19.05 -15.76 -7.36
N PHE A 14 -19.02 -14.58 -7.99
CA PHE A 14 -17.98 -14.15 -8.93
C PHE A 14 -17.69 -12.65 -8.73
N GLY A 15 -16.47 -12.24 -9.04
CA GLY A 15 -16.11 -10.82 -9.14
C GLY A 15 -15.02 -10.38 -8.17
N LYS A 16 -14.89 -9.07 -7.98
CA LYS A 16 -13.79 -8.45 -7.25
C LYS A 16 -14.30 -7.68 -6.05
N VAL A 17 -13.72 -7.91 -4.88
CA VAL A 17 -13.97 -7.09 -3.68
C VAL A 17 -12.71 -6.34 -3.33
N LYS A 18 -12.81 -5.02 -3.22
CA LYS A 18 -11.73 -4.14 -2.80
C LYS A 18 -12.00 -3.61 -1.40
N GLU A 19 -10.99 -3.65 -0.55
CA GLU A 19 -11.03 -3.10 0.80
C GLU A 19 -9.72 -2.37 1.08
N LYS A 20 -9.81 -1.10 1.48
CA LYS A 20 -8.64 -0.32 1.91
C LYS A 20 -8.49 -0.39 3.42
N LYS A 21 -7.29 -0.68 3.90
CA LYS A 21 -6.94 -0.74 5.33
C LYS A 21 -5.73 0.12 5.60
N GLN A 22 -5.75 0.79 6.75
CA GLN A 22 -4.55 1.37 7.33
C GLN A 22 -3.89 0.30 8.20
N LEU A 23 -2.62 0.00 7.92
CA LEU A 23 -1.85 -0.98 8.69
C LEU A 23 -1.09 -0.27 9.81
N ASP A 24 -0.47 0.87 9.49
CA ASP A 24 0.31 1.70 10.40
C ASP A 24 0.08 3.19 10.08
N ASP A 25 0.67 4.09 10.88
CA ASP A 25 0.59 5.54 10.67
C ASP A 25 1.08 5.99 9.29
N ASN A 26 2.03 5.25 8.72
CA ASN A 26 2.65 5.54 7.44
C ASN A 26 2.34 4.51 6.35
N LYS A 27 1.53 3.49 6.63
CA LYS A 27 1.34 2.35 5.72
C LYS A 27 -0.12 2.02 5.52
N THR A 28 -0.54 2.00 4.26
CA THR A 28 -1.88 1.56 3.87
C THR A 28 -1.79 0.41 2.88
N VAL A 29 -2.85 -0.40 2.83
CA VAL A 29 -2.99 -1.50 1.87
C VAL A 29 -4.40 -1.48 1.26
N GLU A 30 -4.48 -1.57 -0.06
CA GLU A 30 -5.69 -1.94 -0.78
C GLU A 30 -5.65 -3.44 -1.08
N ILE A 31 -6.61 -4.19 -0.56
CA ILE A 31 -6.74 -5.63 -0.74
C ILE A 31 -7.84 -5.87 -1.78
N GLU A 32 -7.47 -6.39 -2.95
CA GLU A 32 -8.38 -6.86 -3.99
C GLU A 32 -8.45 -8.38 -3.92
N LYS A 33 -9.62 -8.92 -3.57
CA LYS A 33 -9.91 -10.35 -3.59
C LYS A 33 -10.73 -10.67 -4.84
N ASN A 34 -10.21 -11.56 -5.67
CA ASN A 34 -10.93 -12.11 -6.81
C ASN A 34 -11.63 -13.40 -6.39
N TYR A 35 -12.94 -13.47 -6.62
CA TYR A 35 -13.78 -14.61 -6.28
C TYR A 35 -14.23 -15.37 -7.52
N GLN A 36 -14.23 -16.69 -7.40
CA GLN A 36 -14.84 -17.63 -8.33
C GLN A 36 -15.46 -18.77 -7.52
N ASN A 37 -16.73 -19.09 -7.77
CA ASN A 37 -17.48 -20.12 -7.03
C ASN A 37 -17.38 -19.95 -5.49
N HIS A 38 -17.57 -18.72 -4.99
CA HIS A 38 -17.47 -18.35 -3.56
C HIS A 38 -16.08 -18.57 -2.93
N SER A 39 -15.06 -18.88 -3.73
CA SER A 39 -13.69 -19.11 -3.29
C SER A 39 -12.78 -17.98 -3.76
N ILE A 40 -11.84 -17.56 -2.91
CA ILE A 40 -10.84 -16.58 -3.29
C ILE A 40 -9.81 -17.28 -4.17
N ILE A 41 -9.70 -16.88 -5.42
CA ILE A 41 -8.72 -17.43 -6.37
C ILE A 41 -7.41 -16.64 -6.38
N THR A 42 -7.46 -15.36 -6.01
CA THR A 42 -6.28 -14.49 -5.99
C THR A 42 -6.52 -13.33 -5.04
N THR A 43 -5.50 -12.97 -4.27
CA THR A 43 -5.49 -11.74 -3.47
C THR A 43 -4.37 -10.82 -3.94
N LYS A 44 -4.73 -9.68 -4.54
CA LYS A 44 -3.78 -8.63 -4.89
C LYS A 44 -3.76 -7.59 -3.77
N MET A 45 -2.59 -7.33 -3.19
CA MET A 45 -2.41 -6.35 -2.13
C MET A 45 -1.54 -5.21 -2.66
N ARG A 46 -2.09 -4.00 -2.76
CA ARG A 46 -1.36 -2.79 -3.16
C ARG A 46 -1.02 -2.00 -1.91
N TYR A 47 0.25 -1.84 -1.64
CA TYR A 47 0.76 -1.10 -0.49
C TYR A 47 1.14 0.31 -0.89
N GLU A 48 0.88 1.26 -0.02
CA GLU A 48 1.39 2.64 -0.08
C GLU A 48 2.05 2.94 1.27
N GLU A 49 3.37 3.15 1.27
CA GLU A 49 4.17 3.57 2.43
C GLU A 49 4.59 5.03 2.25
N ARG A 50 4.29 5.90 3.22
CA ARG A 50 4.55 7.35 3.18
C ARG A 50 5.60 7.76 4.21
N PHE A 51 6.78 8.16 3.74
CA PHE A 51 7.88 8.60 4.60
C PHE A 51 8.00 10.11 4.59
N ARG A 52 7.56 10.75 5.68
CA ARG A 52 7.74 12.18 5.85
C ARG A 52 9.21 12.53 6.07
N VAL A 53 9.76 13.37 5.22
CA VAL A 53 11.15 13.85 5.25
C VAL A 53 11.19 15.38 5.35
N LYS A 54 12.24 15.90 5.98
CA LYS A 54 12.41 17.34 6.24
C LYS A 54 13.41 18.01 5.30
N SER A 55 14.15 17.23 4.51
CA SER A 55 15.16 17.73 3.57
C SER A 55 15.35 16.81 2.37
N MET A 56 15.98 17.35 1.31
CA MET A 56 16.33 16.56 0.13
C MET A 56 17.39 15.50 0.42
N ASP A 57 18.30 15.72 1.37
CA ASP A 57 19.30 14.71 1.74
C ASP A 57 18.67 13.52 2.46
N GLU A 58 17.71 13.78 3.35
CA GLU A 58 16.92 12.74 3.99
C GLU A 58 16.08 11.96 2.95
N ALA A 59 15.49 12.68 1.99
CA ALA A 59 14.76 12.08 0.89
C ALA A 59 15.65 11.17 0.04
N ARG A 60 16.87 11.61 -0.32
CA ARG A 60 17.84 10.82 -1.10
C ARG A 60 18.24 9.54 -0.38
N ARG A 61 18.54 9.63 0.93
CA ARG A 61 18.83 8.45 1.75
C ARG A 61 17.64 7.49 1.76
N LYS A 62 16.42 8.01 1.92
CA LYS A 62 15.21 7.18 1.90
C LYS A 62 15.00 6.49 0.55
N VAL A 63 15.21 7.19 -0.57
CA VAL A 63 15.13 6.59 -1.90
C VAL A 63 16.18 5.50 -2.08
N HIS A 64 17.40 5.70 -1.59
CA HIS A 64 18.45 4.68 -1.63
C HIS A 64 18.04 3.41 -0.84
N ASP A 65 17.53 3.56 0.38
CA ASP A 65 17.02 2.44 1.18
C ASP A 65 15.92 1.66 0.44
N LEU A 66 14.99 2.40 -0.18
CA LEU A 66 13.85 1.81 -0.90
C LEU A 66 14.29 1.13 -2.20
N THR A 67 15.28 1.69 -2.90
CA THR A 67 15.86 1.10 -4.10
C THR A 67 16.53 -0.23 -3.77
N ALA A 68 17.32 -0.28 -2.70
CA ALA A 68 17.89 -1.53 -2.21
C ALA A 68 16.82 -2.56 -1.86
N ARG A 69 15.68 -2.15 -1.30
CA ARG A 69 14.55 -3.05 -1.03
C ARG A 69 13.94 -3.61 -2.32
N ILE A 70 13.81 -2.80 -3.37
CA ILE A 70 13.33 -3.25 -4.69
C ILE A 70 14.27 -4.32 -5.27
N GLU A 71 15.58 -4.09 -5.17
CA GLU A 71 16.59 -5.03 -5.70
C GLU A 71 16.67 -6.36 -4.93
N ASN A 72 16.30 -6.36 -3.64
CA ASN A 72 16.44 -7.53 -2.78
C ASN A 72 15.12 -8.31 -2.55
N ASP A 73 13.97 -7.81 -3.00
CA ASP A 73 12.67 -8.45 -2.75
C ASP A 73 11.90 -8.71 -4.06
N ASP A 74 12.15 -9.88 -4.66
CA ASP A 74 11.53 -10.34 -5.91
C ASP A 74 10.00 -10.49 -5.84
N ARG A 75 9.41 -10.40 -4.65
CA ARG A 75 7.95 -10.50 -4.47
C ARG A 75 7.24 -9.18 -4.79
N LEU A 76 7.98 -8.09 -4.91
CA LEU A 76 7.44 -6.76 -5.20
C LEU A 76 7.09 -6.66 -6.68
N ILE A 77 5.82 -6.42 -6.96
CA ILE A 77 5.29 -6.23 -8.30
C ILE A 77 5.01 -4.75 -8.51
N ASP A 78 5.46 -4.21 -9.64
CA ASP A 78 5.33 -2.79 -10.01
C ASP A 78 5.76 -1.82 -8.87
N PRO A 79 6.94 -1.98 -8.25
CA PRO A 79 7.38 -1.05 -7.22
C PRO A 79 7.67 0.33 -7.82
N ALA A 80 7.22 1.38 -7.15
CA ALA A 80 7.38 2.76 -7.57
C ALA A 80 7.69 3.67 -6.38
N ILE A 81 8.62 4.60 -6.57
CA ILE A 81 8.94 5.65 -5.60
C ILE A 81 8.56 6.99 -6.20
N ARG A 82 7.77 7.79 -5.46
CA ARG A 82 7.38 9.15 -5.87
C ARG A 82 7.53 10.13 -4.71
N TYR A 83 7.69 11.41 -5.02
CA TYR A 83 7.66 12.48 -4.03
C TYR A 83 6.24 13.06 -3.99
N ASP A 84 5.58 13.02 -2.82
CA ASP A 84 4.26 13.62 -2.59
C ASP A 84 4.41 14.86 -1.71
N GLY A 85 4.09 16.00 -2.27
CA GLY A 85 4.14 17.29 -1.60
C GLY A 85 4.00 18.42 -2.60
N ARG A 86 3.30 19.50 -2.22
CA ARG A 86 3.32 20.80 -2.93
C ARG A 86 4.68 21.50 -2.81
N ALA A 87 5.77 20.75 -2.73
CA ALA A 87 7.10 21.26 -2.69
C ALA A 87 7.43 21.80 -4.09
N LYS A 88 7.16 23.09 -4.31
CA LYS A 88 8.08 23.89 -5.12
C LYS A 88 9.47 23.49 -4.60
N MET A 89 10.33 22.92 -5.45
CA MET A 89 11.69 22.43 -5.14
C MET A 89 12.60 23.55 -4.62
N LEU A 90 12.20 24.21 -3.55
CA LEU A 90 12.95 25.13 -2.75
C LEU A 90 13.35 24.30 -1.54
N TYR A 91 14.65 24.22 -1.29
CA TYR A 91 15.37 23.34 -0.35
C TYR A 91 14.89 23.32 1.13
N ARG A 92 13.75 23.93 1.46
CA ARG A 92 13.19 24.06 2.80
C ARG A 92 11.70 23.74 2.79
N GLY A 93 11.35 22.47 2.98
CA GLY A 93 9.96 22.03 3.11
C GLY A 93 9.86 20.61 3.61
N VAL A 94 8.79 20.32 4.37
CA VAL A 94 8.42 18.95 4.75
C VAL A 94 7.60 18.36 3.60
N PHE A 95 7.99 17.19 3.13
CA PHE A 95 7.30 16.45 2.07
C PHE A 95 7.38 14.96 2.34
N ASP A 96 6.61 14.16 1.62
CA ASP A 96 6.57 12.72 1.80
C ASP A 96 7.28 12.03 0.61
N VAL A 97 8.13 11.04 0.89
CA VAL A 97 8.57 10.04 -0.09
C VAL A 97 7.57 8.90 -0.01
N VAL A 98 6.87 8.62 -1.10
CA VAL A 98 5.85 7.58 -1.18
C VAL A 98 6.42 6.39 -1.93
N PHE A 99 6.31 5.22 -1.31
CA PHE A 99 6.68 3.94 -1.90
C PHE A 99 5.42 3.10 -2.13
N GLU A 100 5.15 2.78 -3.38
CA GLU A 100 4.02 1.99 -3.82
C GLU A 100 4.52 0.65 -4.36
N TYR A 101 3.87 -0.45 -3.99
CA TYR A 101 4.21 -1.76 -4.52
C TYR A 101 3.03 -2.72 -4.38
N THR A 102 3.01 -3.75 -5.20
CA THR A 102 2.02 -4.82 -5.16
C THR A 102 2.64 -6.12 -4.66
N ILE A 103 1.89 -6.90 -3.89
CA ILE A 103 2.17 -8.32 -3.63
C ILE A 103 0.93 -9.13 -4.03
N ILE A 104 1.12 -10.23 -4.74
CA ILE A 104 0.07 -11.20 -5.06
C ILE A 104 0.22 -12.42 -4.13
N LYS A 105 -0.89 -12.84 -3.51
CA LYS A 105 -1.01 -14.04 -2.70
C LYS A 105 -2.13 -14.94 -3.22
#